data_AF-A0A2V5Y7P2-F1
#
_entry.id   AF-A0A2V5Y7P2-F1
#
_cell.length_a   1.000
_cell.length_b   1.000
_cell.length_c   1.000
_cell.angle_alpha   90.00
_cell.angle_beta   90.00
_cell.angle_gamma   90.00
#
_symmetry.space_group_name_H-M   'P 1'
#
loop_
_entity.id
_entity.type
_entity.pdbx_description
1 polymer ?
#
loop_
_entity_poly.entity_id
_entity_poly.type
_entity_poly.pdbx_seq_one_letter_code
_entity_poly.pdbx_strand_id
1 'polypeptide(L)'
;KASIFLAQGQFAEAIDEIERGREAITEFLQQSNFPELVSKSSEIAFLDEWLDEVKAKRPLSKLEIMQREMETAVAKERYERAAELRDAIKLLQAKKH
;
A
#
# COMPACT_ATOMS: atom_id res chain seq x y z
N LYS A 1 -9.85 1.69 13.55
CA LYS A 1 -10.48 1.25 12.28
C LYS A 1 -9.55 0.35 11.46
N ALA A 2 -8.27 0.69 11.32
CA ALA A 2 -7.25 -0.13 10.65
C ALA A 2 -7.24 -1.63 11.03
N SER A 3 -7.36 -1.97 12.33
CA SER A 3 -7.38 -3.37 12.79
C SER A 3 -8.54 -4.22 12.25
N ILE A 4 -9.68 -3.59 11.92
CA ILE A 4 -10.85 -4.27 11.34
C ILE A 4 -10.59 -4.60 9.87
N PHE A 5 -9.98 -3.68 9.12
CA PHE A 5 -9.59 -3.90 7.73
C PHE A 5 -8.52 -4.99 7.59
N LEU A 6 -7.55 -5.05 8.52
CA LEU A 6 -6.58 -6.14 8.57
C LEU A 6 -7.24 -7.49 8.84
N ALA A 7 -8.20 -7.55 9.77
CA ALA A 7 -8.97 -8.77 10.05
C ALA A 7 -9.82 -9.23 8.86
N GLN A 8 -10.22 -8.31 7.98
CA GLN A 8 -10.98 -8.58 6.75
C GLN A 8 -10.09 -8.84 5.52
N GLY A 9 -8.75 -8.83 5.67
CA GLY A 9 -7.80 -8.98 4.57
C GLY A 9 -7.75 -7.76 3.62
N GLN A 10 -8.38 -6.65 4.01
CA GLN A 10 -8.39 -5.38 3.29
C GLN A 10 -7.15 -4.55 3.66
N PHE A 11 -5.98 -5.10 3.36
CA PHE A 11 -4.70 -4.44 3.65
C PHE A 11 -4.57 -3.06 3.00
N ALA A 12 -5.21 -2.83 1.84
CA ALA A 12 -5.21 -1.51 1.19
C ALA A 12 -5.91 -0.44 2.03
N GLU A 13 -7.10 -0.75 2.53
CA GLU A 13 -7.89 0.17 3.35
C GLU A 13 -7.31 0.32 4.75
N ALA A 14 -6.69 -0.72 5.28
CA ALA A 14 -5.91 -0.62 6.51
C ALA A 14 -4.74 0.36 6.37
N ILE A 15 -3.99 0.30 5.26
CA ILE A 15 -2.87 1.20 4.97
C ILE A 15 -3.37 2.64 4.80
N ASP A 16 -4.42 2.84 3.99
CA ASP A 16 -5.03 4.17 3.77
C ASP A 16 -5.47 4.82 5.09
N GLU A 17 -6.10 4.03 5.97
CA GLU A 17 -6.54 4.53 7.28
C GLU A 17 -5.38 4.82 8.24
N ILE A 18 -4.27 4.06 8.16
CA ILE A 18 -3.04 4.32 8.92
C ILE A 18 -2.38 5.61 8.41
N GLU A 19 -2.30 5.81 7.09
CA GLU A 19 -1.74 7.03 6.50
C GLU A 19 -2.57 8.26 6.84
N ARG A 20 -3.90 8.18 6.76
CA ARG A 20 -4.80 9.26 7.22
C ARG A 20 -4.62 9.59 8.69
N GLY A 21 -4.46 8.58 9.54
CA GLY A 21 -4.16 8.79 10.96
C GLY A 21 -2.84 9.53 11.16
N ARG A 22 -1.82 9.18 10.36
CA ARG A 22 -0.50 9.82 10.38
C ARG A 22 -0.55 11.27 9.89
N GLU A 23 -1.29 11.55 8.82
CA GLU A 23 -1.52 12.91 8.32
C GLU A 23 -2.27 13.76 9.34
N ALA A 24 -3.36 13.24 9.94
CA ALA A 24 -4.11 13.96 10.95
C ALA A 24 -3.26 14.31 12.19
N ILE A 25 -2.40 13.40 12.64
CA ILE A 25 -1.46 13.65 13.74
C ILE A 25 -0.41 14.68 13.30
N THR A 26 0.11 14.59 12.08
CA THR A 26 1.08 15.53 11.54
C THR A 26 0.50 16.93 11.45
N GLU A 27 -0.72 17.09 10.89
CA GLU A 27 -1.43 18.36 10.82
C GLU A 27 -1.70 18.92 12.21
N PHE A 28 -2.14 18.09 13.16
CA PHE A 28 -2.35 18.51 14.54
C PHE A 28 -1.07 19.02 15.20
N LEU A 29 0.05 18.33 14.99
CA LEU A 29 1.37 18.70 15.52
C LEU A 29 1.99 19.91 14.81
N GLN A 30 1.66 20.14 13.54
CA GLN A 30 2.05 21.35 12.79
C GLN A 30 1.22 22.58 13.19
N GLN A 31 -0.07 22.39 13.48
CA GLN A 31 -0.95 23.44 14.00
C GLN A 31 -0.64 23.76 15.46
N SER A 32 -0.24 22.75 16.23
CA SER A 32 0.36 22.93 17.55
C SER A 32 1.76 23.53 17.35
N ASN A 33 2.20 24.41 18.25
CA ASN A 33 3.37 25.28 18.04
C ASN A 33 4.75 24.55 18.04
N PHE A 34 4.79 23.26 17.70
CA PHE A 34 5.93 22.34 17.83
C PHE A 34 6.10 21.41 16.60
N PRO A 35 6.41 21.95 15.41
CA PRO A 35 6.69 21.15 14.22
C PRO A 35 7.88 20.19 14.40
N GLU A 36 8.78 20.50 15.33
CA GLU A 36 9.93 19.68 15.72
C GLU A 36 9.54 18.43 16.54
N LEU A 37 8.33 18.38 17.11
CA LEU A 37 7.77 17.17 17.71
C LEU A 37 7.23 16.19 16.68
N VAL A 38 6.94 16.61 15.45
CA VAL A 38 6.51 15.69 14.36
C VAL A 38 7.57 14.60 14.16
N SER A 39 8.84 15.00 14.02
CA SER A 39 9.95 14.06 13.83
C SER A 39 10.37 13.31 15.11
N LYS A 40 9.88 13.73 16.28
CA LYS A 40 10.13 13.06 17.57
C LYS A 40 8.90 12.30 18.08
N SER A 41 7.79 12.31 17.34
CA SER A 41 6.55 11.71 17.77
C SER A 41 6.68 10.19 17.68
N SER A 42 6.70 9.57 18.86
CA SER A 42 6.67 8.12 19.02
C SER A 42 5.46 7.50 18.31
N GLU A 43 4.32 8.20 18.26
CA GLU A 43 3.14 7.78 17.51
C GLU A 43 3.37 7.74 15.99
N ILE A 44 4.03 8.75 15.40
CA ILE A 44 4.33 8.72 13.95
C ILE A 44 5.31 7.60 13.64
N ALA A 45 6.37 7.45 14.44
CA ALA A 45 7.34 6.36 14.28
C ALA A 45 6.67 4.99 14.40
N PHE A 46 5.76 4.82 15.36
CA PHE A 46 4.97 3.60 15.52
C PHE A 46 4.07 3.34 14.31
N LEU A 47 3.39 4.38 13.78
CA LEU A 47 2.54 4.25 12.60
C LEU A 47 3.36 3.91 11.34
N ASP A 48 4.54 4.49 11.17
CA ASP A 48 5.44 4.16 10.06
C ASP A 48 5.95 2.72 10.15
N GLU A 49 6.40 2.27 11.32
CA GLU A 49 6.86 0.89 11.53
C GLU A 49 5.71 -0.11 11.33
N TRP A 50 4.52 0.23 11.83
CA TRP A 50 3.32 -0.59 11.62
C TRP A 50 2.88 -0.61 10.15
N LEU A 51 3.00 0.50 9.43
CA LEU A 51 2.73 0.58 7.99
C LEU A 51 3.67 -0.33 7.21
N ASP A 52 4.95 -0.33 7.55
CA ASP A 52 5.97 -1.18 6.93
C ASP A 52 5.69 -2.66 7.22
N GLU A 53 5.36 -3.01 8.46
CA GLU A 53 4.90 -4.35 8.83
C GLU A 53 3.66 -4.79 8.08
N VAL A 54 2.65 -3.91 7.95
CA VAL A 54 1.40 -4.20 7.23
C VAL A 54 1.66 -4.36 5.74
N LYS A 55 2.54 -3.53 5.15
CA LYS A 55 2.99 -3.65 3.75
C LYS A 55 3.78 -4.94 3.53
N ALA A 56 4.65 -5.33 4.46
CA ALA A 56 5.43 -6.55 4.39
C ALA A 56 4.58 -7.83 4.58
N LYS A 57 3.59 -7.78 5.47
CA LYS A 57 2.62 -8.87 5.70
C LYS A 57 1.56 -8.95 4.61
N ARG A 58 1.44 -7.93 3.76
CA ARG A 58 0.48 -7.91 2.67
C ARG A 58 0.86 -9.00 1.66
N PRO A 59 0.03 -10.05 1.46
CA PRO A 59 0.23 -10.92 0.33
C PRO A 59 0.12 -10.04 -0.92
N LEU A 60 1.18 -10.01 -1.73
CA LEU A 60 1.19 -9.28 -3.00
C LEU A 60 -0.13 -9.58 -3.72
N SER A 61 -0.89 -8.55 -4.04
CA SER A 61 -2.16 -8.76 -4.72
C SER A 61 -1.90 -9.54 -6.00
N LYS A 62 -2.82 -10.41 -6.39
CA LYS A 62 -2.71 -11.15 -7.66
C LYS A 62 -2.39 -10.21 -8.83
N LEU A 63 -2.88 -8.98 -8.78
CA LEU A 63 -2.56 -7.92 -9.72
C LEU A 63 -1.09 -7.47 -9.64
N GLU A 64 -0.55 -7.22 -8.46
CA GLU A 64 0.87 -6.83 -8.27
C GLU A 64 1.83 -7.95 -8.70
N ILE A 65 1.48 -9.21 -8.41
CA ILE A 65 2.25 -10.36 -8.87
C ILE A 65 2.27 -10.41 -10.41
N MET A 66 1.10 -10.29 -11.03
CA MET A 66 0.98 -10.31 -12.50
C MET A 66 1.68 -9.12 -13.16
N GLN A 67 1.65 -7.94 -12.53
CA GLN A 67 2.37 -6.75 -12.98
C GLN A 67 3.89 -6.99 -12.98
N ARG A 68 4.41 -7.54 -11.87
CA ARG A 68 5.84 -7.83 -11.72
C ARG A 68 6.31 -8.96 -12.65
N GLU A 69 5.46 -9.98 -12.87
CA GLU A 69 5.70 -11.01 -13.89
C GLU A 69 5.69 -10.43 -15.29
N MET A 70 4.81 -9.46 -15.59
CA MET A 70 4.75 -8.80 -16.89
C MET A 70 6.04 -8.02 -17.15
N GLU A 71 6.50 -7.23 -16.18
CA GLU A 71 7.77 -6.51 -16.27
C GLU A 71 8.96 -7.47 -16.45
N THR A 72 8.96 -8.60 -15.73
CA THR A 72 9.97 -9.64 -15.89
C THR A 72 9.92 -10.28 -17.28
N ALA A 73 8.73 -10.49 -17.84
CA ALA A 73 8.54 -11.03 -19.18
C ALA A 73 9.03 -10.04 -20.24
N VAL A 74 8.78 -8.74 -20.08
CA VAL A 74 9.33 -7.68 -20.94
C VAL A 74 10.85 -7.65 -20.87
N ALA A 75 11.44 -7.70 -19.67
CA ALA A 75 12.89 -7.73 -19.48
C ALA A 75 13.56 -8.98 -20.07
N LYS A 76 12.81 -10.10 -20.17
CA LYS A 76 13.26 -11.36 -20.80
C LYS A 76 12.85 -11.47 -22.26
N GLU A 77 12.37 -10.39 -22.88
CA GLU A 77 11.94 -10.33 -24.28
C GLU A 77 10.81 -11.33 -24.64
N ARG A 78 10.06 -11.78 -23.62
CA ARG A 78 8.90 -12.66 -23.77
C ARG A 78 7.64 -11.82 -23.98
N TYR A 79 7.58 -11.13 -25.11
CA TYR A 79 6.52 -10.18 -25.44
C TYR A 79 5.12 -10.82 -25.48
N GLU A 80 5.02 -12.08 -25.92
CA GLU A 80 3.75 -12.84 -25.91
C GLU A 80 3.22 -12.99 -24.47
N ARG A 81 4.07 -13.42 -23.55
CA ARG A 81 3.70 -13.59 -22.14
C ARG A 81 3.37 -12.24 -21.47
N ALA A 82 4.09 -11.19 -21.82
CA ALA A 82 3.80 -9.84 -21.35
C ALA A 82 2.44 -9.34 -21.85
N ALA A 83 2.08 -9.62 -23.11
CA ALA A 83 0.78 -9.27 -23.68
C ALA A 83 -0.37 -10.03 -22.98
N GLU A 84 -0.23 -11.33 -22.75
CA GLU A 84 -1.21 -12.13 -22.00
C GLU A 84 -1.44 -11.57 -20.59
N LEU A 85 -0.35 -11.25 -19.87
CA LEU A 85 -0.42 -10.70 -18.51
C LEU A 85 -1.09 -9.31 -18.51
N ARG A 86 -0.76 -8.45 -19.48
CA ARG A 86 -1.39 -7.13 -19.64
C ARG A 86 -2.90 -7.24 -19.83
N ASP A 87 -3.35 -8.14 -20.68
CA ASP A 87 -4.77 -8.30 -20.99
C ASP A 87 -5.51 -8.91 -19.78
N ALA A 88 -4.89 -9.85 -19.06
CA ALA A 88 -5.43 -10.41 -17.83
C ALA A 88 -5.50 -9.37 -16.68
N ILE A 89 -4.52 -8.47 -16.56
CA ILE A 89 -4.54 -7.35 -15.61
C ILE A 89 -5.70 -6.41 -15.93
N LYS A 90 -5.89 -6.04 -17.21
CA LYS A 90 -7.03 -5.22 -17.65
C LYS A 90 -8.37 -5.85 -17.29
N LEU A 91 -8.54 -7.15 -17.52
CA LEU A 91 -9.77 -7.88 -17.16
C LEU A 91 -10.01 -7.91 -15.65
N LEU A 92 -8.96 -8.10 -14.85
CA LEU A 92 -9.05 -8.05 -13.39
C LEU A 92 -9.42 -6.67 -12.85
N GLN A 93 -8.86 -5.60 -13.44
CA GLN A 93 -9.21 -4.22 -13.09
C GLN A 93 -10.66 -3.88 -13.46
N ALA A 94 -11.11 -4.31 -14.65
CA ALA A 94 -12.47 -4.08 -15.12
C ALA A 94 -13.53 -4.81 -14.27
N LYS A 95 -13.18 -5.94 -13.65
CA LYS A 95 -14.09 -6.70 -12.76
C LYS A 95 -14.20 -6.14 -11.34
N LYS A 96 -13.32 -5.21 -10.96
CA LYS A 96 -13.26 -4.62 -9.62
C LYS A 96 -14.08 -3.32 -9.50
N HIS A 97 -14.66 -2.87 -10.62
CA HIS A 97 -15.62 -1.77 -10.73
C HIS A 97 -17.05 -2.32 -10.88
#